data_AF-C5P6H7-F1
#
_entry.id   AF-C5P6H7-F1
#
_cell.length_a   1.000
_cell.length_b   1.000
_cell.length_c   1.000
_cell.angle_alpha   90.00
_cell.angle_beta   90.00
_cell.angle_gamma   90.00
#
_symmetry.space_group_name_H-M   'P 1'
#
loop_
_entity.id
_entity.type
_entity.pdbx_description
1 polymer ?
#
loop_
_entity_poly.entity_id
_entity_poly.type
_entity_poly.pdbx_seq_one_letter_code
_entity_poly.pdbx_strand_id
1 'polypeptide(L)'
;MFPATRHIFCLKCADRLDLARSTGTDRQCPACQTSLLNPDDVVSTVLNPTDDYKTSVLSGLDPNTIMECAGRALAFWAYQTAQEIFYQEYLVKNLTDKYTALNRQMDKVVHDANSEMTSLHQRIAGSLSHVLN
;
A
#
# COMPACT_ATOMS: atom_id res chain seq x y z
N MET A 1 2.13 2.29 -23.67
CA MET A 1 0.83 2.70 -23.11
C MET A 1 0.10 1.43 -22.72
N PHE A 2 0.10 1.05 -21.43
CA PHE A 2 -0.54 -0.17 -20.94
C PHE A 2 -2.04 0.12 -20.71
N PRO A 3 -2.98 -0.39 -21.54
CA PRO A 3 -4.35 0.11 -21.54
C PRO A 3 -5.33 -0.74 -20.73
N ALA A 4 -4.88 -1.59 -19.80
CA ALA A 4 -5.79 -2.39 -18.99
C ALA A 4 -5.35 -2.42 -17.53
N THR A 5 -6.01 -1.62 -16.70
CA THR A 5 -5.88 -1.69 -15.25
C THR A 5 -6.66 -2.91 -14.74
N ARG A 6 -6.05 -4.09 -14.91
CA ARG A 6 -6.54 -5.32 -14.27
C ARG A 6 -6.24 -5.22 -12.77
N HIS A 7 -7.28 -5.24 -11.95
CA HIS A 7 -7.14 -5.20 -10.49
C HIS A 7 -7.55 -6.54 -9.90
N ILE A 8 -6.75 -7.05 -8.96
CA ILE A 8 -7.03 -8.29 -8.25
C ILE A 8 -7.44 -7.96 -6.82
N PHE A 9 -8.52 -8.60 -6.37
CA PHE A 9 -9.02 -8.49 -5.01
C PHE A 9 -9.09 -9.88 -4.38
N CYS A 10 -8.88 -9.98 -3.07
CA CYS A 10 -9.13 -11.24 -2.38
C CYS A 10 -10.63 -11.55 -2.39
N LEU A 11 -11.00 -12.84 -2.33
CA LEU A 11 -12.40 -13.27 -2.40
C LEU A 11 -13.27 -12.58 -1.34
N LYS A 12 -12.75 -12.38 -0.12
CA LYS A 12 -13.46 -11.65 0.95
C LYS A 12 -13.78 -10.20 0.56
N CYS A 13 -12.83 -9.51 -0.09
CA CYS A 13 -13.05 -8.15 -0.57
C CYS A 13 -14.01 -8.13 -1.76
N ALA A 14 -13.89 -9.07 -2.69
CA ALA A 14 -14.78 -9.20 -3.83
C ALA A 14 -16.24 -9.47 -3.39
N ASP A 15 -16.45 -10.34 -2.39
CA ASP A 15 -17.76 -10.60 -1.79
C ASP A 15 -18.31 -9.36 -1.09
N ARG A 16 -17.50 -8.70 -0.24
CA ARG A 16 -17.95 -7.51 0.51
C ARG A 16 -18.35 -6.35 -0.40
N LEU A 17 -17.69 -6.22 -1.53
CA LEU A 17 -17.92 -5.17 -2.52
C LEU A 17 -18.93 -5.61 -3.60
N ASP A 18 -19.55 -6.78 -3.43
CA ASP A 18 -20.53 -7.39 -4.33
C ASP A 18 -20.04 -7.58 -5.78
N LEU A 19 -18.72 -7.57 -6.02
CA LEU A 19 -18.14 -7.73 -7.37
C LEU A 19 -18.47 -9.10 -7.97
N ALA A 20 -18.49 -10.14 -7.14
CA ALA A 20 -18.67 -11.52 -7.58
C ALA A 20 -20.15 -11.92 -7.73
N ARG A 21 -21.08 -11.17 -7.13
CA ARG A 21 -22.49 -11.55 -6.99
C ARG A 21 -23.47 -10.57 -7.62
N SER A 22 -23.06 -9.32 -7.87
CA SER A 22 -23.90 -8.35 -8.55
C SER A 22 -24.21 -8.82 -9.96
N THR A 23 -25.48 -9.17 -10.19
CA THR A 23 -26.06 -9.35 -11.54
C THR A 23 -26.50 -8.02 -12.16
N GLY A 24 -26.21 -6.91 -11.49
CA GLY A 24 -26.62 -5.56 -11.87
C GLY A 24 -25.73 -4.93 -12.94
N THR A 25 -26.32 -4.05 -13.73
CA THR A 25 -25.69 -3.30 -14.83
C THR A 25 -24.70 -2.21 -14.41
N ASP A 26 -24.43 -2.05 -13.10
CA ASP A 26 -23.58 -0.99 -12.55
C ASP A 26 -22.43 -1.54 -11.70
N ARG A 27 -21.74 -2.57 -12.21
CA ARG A 27 -20.50 -3.04 -11.59
C ARG A 27 -19.38 -2.06 -11.92
N GLN A 28 -18.68 -1.57 -10.91
CA GLN A 28 -17.53 -0.71 -11.08
C GLN A 28 -16.33 -1.28 -10.33
N CYS A 29 -15.14 -1.15 -10.93
CA CYS A 29 -13.92 -1.56 -10.28
C CYS A 29 -13.64 -0.68 -9.05
N PRO A 30 -13.47 -1.26 -7.84
CA PRO A 30 -13.21 -0.46 -6.63
C PRO A 30 -11.94 0.40 -6.69
N ALA A 31 -10.96 0.02 -7.52
CA ALA A 31 -9.67 0.69 -7.61
C ALA A 31 -9.65 1.84 -8.62
N CYS A 32 -10.30 1.67 -9.79
CA CYS A 32 -10.27 2.65 -10.88
C CYS A 32 -11.64 3.16 -11.33
N GLN A 33 -12.72 2.64 -10.74
CA GLN A 33 -14.11 2.99 -11.06
C GLN A 33 -14.52 2.70 -12.51
N THR A 34 -13.73 1.93 -13.26
CA THR A 34 -14.11 1.46 -14.60
C THR A 34 -15.34 0.56 -14.52
N SER A 35 -16.31 0.77 -15.41
CA SER A 35 -17.51 -0.05 -15.53
C SER A 35 -17.19 -1.46 -16.05
N LEU A 36 -17.76 -2.49 -15.43
CA LEU A 36 -17.50 -3.91 -15.65
C LEU A 36 -18.75 -4.59 -16.23
N LEU A 37 -19.05 -4.26 -17.49
CA LEU A 37 -20.29 -4.61 -18.19
C LEU A 37 -20.27 -6.03 -18.76
N ASN A 38 -19.10 -6.57 -19.08
CA ASN A 38 -18.95 -7.88 -19.70
C ASN A 38 -18.89 -9.00 -18.64
N PRO A 39 -19.32 -10.23 -18.97
CA PRO A 39 -19.16 -11.38 -18.09
C PRO A 39 -17.70 -11.61 -17.67
N ASP A 40 -16.75 -11.42 -18.58
CA ASP A 40 -15.32 -11.66 -18.36
C ASP A 40 -14.59 -10.49 -17.67
N ASP A 41 -15.29 -9.40 -17.35
CA ASP A 41 -14.71 -8.26 -16.63
C ASP A 41 -14.48 -8.58 -15.14
N VAL A 42 -15.17 -9.61 -14.61
CA VAL A 42 -14.97 -10.13 -13.26
C VAL A 42 -14.83 -11.65 -13.32
N VAL A 43 -13.65 -12.15 -13.00
CA VAL A 43 -13.37 -13.59 -12.94
C VAL A 43 -12.90 -13.95 -11.54
N SER A 44 -13.55 -14.94 -10.94
CA SER A 44 -13.05 -15.60 -9.73
C SER A 44 -12.15 -16.76 -10.14
N THR A 45 -10.92 -16.78 -9.66
CA THR A 45 -9.96 -17.83 -9.98
C THR A 45 -9.13 -18.23 -8.76
N VAL A 46 -8.72 -19.48 -8.73
CA VAL A 46 -7.78 -20.01 -7.74
C VAL A 46 -6.37 -19.63 -8.17
N LEU A 47 -5.70 -18.79 -7.38
CA LEU A 47 -4.35 -18.28 -7.69
C LEU A 47 -3.24 -19.31 -7.50
N ASN A 48 -3.53 -20.44 -6.83
CA ASN A 48 -2.59 -21.54 -6.64
C ASN A 48 -3.24 -22.87 -7.08
N PRO A 49 -3.43 -23.09 -8.39
CA PRO A 49 -4.02 -24.32 -8.90
C PRO A 49 -3.08 -25.52 -8.71
N THR A 50 -3.64 -26.73 -8.65
CA THR A 50 -2.87 -27.98 -8.62
C THR A 50 -2.16 -28.23 -9.95
N ASP A 51 -1.11 -29.06 -9.95
CA ASP A 51 -0.38 -29.39 -11.17
C ASP A 51 -1.23 -30.19 -12.17
N ASP A 52 -2.14 -31.03 -11.67
CA ASP A 52 -3.12 -31.72 -12.52
C ASP A 52 -4.07 -30.74 -13.21
N TYR A 53 -4.53 -29.69 -12.52
CA TYR A 53 -5.36 -28.66 -13.12
C TYR A 53 -4.58 -27.85 -14.17
N LYS A 54 -3.33 -27.48 -13.87
CA LYS A 54 -2.46 -26.80 -14.85
C LYS A 54 -2.28 -27.66 -16.10
N THR A 55 -1.98 -28.94 -15.94
CA THR A 55 -1.84 -29.91 -17.04
C THR A 55 -3.13 -29.99 -17.85
N SER A 56 -4.28 -30.16 -17.18
CA SER A 56 -5.58 -30.24 -17.84
C SER A 56 -5.92 -29.00 -18.67
N VAL A 57 -5.60 -27.80 -18.17
CA VAL A 57 -5.85 -26.55 -18.91
C VAL A 57 -4.88 -26.41 -20.08
N LEU A 58 -3.59 -26.67 -19.87
CA LEU A 58 -2.56 -26.43 -20.87
C LEU A 58 -2.56 -27.45 -22.01
N SER A 59 -2.88 -28.73 -21.73
CA SER A 59 -2.87 -29.80 -22.75
C SER A 59 -3.90 -29.61 -23.87
N GLY A 60 -4.92 -28.76 -23.67
CA GLY A 60 -5.93 -28.45 -24.68
C GLY A 60 -5.61 -27.24 -25.57
N LEU A 61 -4.51 -26.51 -25.30
CA LEU A 61 -4.19 -25.25 -25.97
C LEU A 61 -3.05 -25.41 -26.98
N ASP A 62 -3.09 -24.65 -28.06
CA ASP A 62 -1.99 -24.60 -29.01
C ASP A 62 -0.81 -23.76 -28.48
N PRO A 63 0.42 -23.96 -29.00
CA PRO A 63 1.61 -23.26 -28.52
C PRO A 63 1.51 -21.72 -28.59
N ASN A 64 0.84 -21.15 -29.59
CA ASN A 64 0.74 -19.69 -29.70
C ASN A 64 -0.15 -19.12 -28.60
N THR A 65 -1.30 -19.76 -28.34
CA THR A 65 -2.19 -19.37 -27.24
C THR A 65 -1.49 -19.46 -25.88
N ILE A 66 -0.73 -20.54 -25.63
CA ILE A 66 0.04 -20.70 -24.38
C ILE A 66 1.05 -19.56 -24.21
N MET A 67 1.81 -19.24 -25.27
CA MET A 67 2.80 -18.17 -25.23
C MET A 67 2.17 -16.78 -25.06
N GLU A 68 1.01 -16.54 -25.67
CA GLU A 68 0.25 -15.30 -25.48
C GLU A 68 -0.21 -15.14 -24.02
N CYS A 69 -0.78 -16.20 -23.44
CA CYS A 69 -1.19 -16.22 -22.03
C CYS A 69 0.01 -15.94 -21.10
N ALA A 70 1.15 -16.60 -21.33
CA ALA A 70 2.37 -16.41 -20.56
C ALA A 70 2.88 -14.96 -20.67
N GLY A 71 2.92 -14.39 -21.88
CA GLY A 71 3.34 -13.01 -22.10
C GLY A 71 2.45 -12.00 -21.37
N ARG A 72 1.13 -12.17 -21.43
CA ARG A 72 0.16 -11.33 -20.70
C ARG A 72 0.33 -11.46 -19.19
N ALA A 73 0.55 -12.68 -18.68
CA ALA A 73 0.77 -12.94 -17.26
C ALA A 73 2.06 -12.30 -16.75
N LEU A 74 3.17 -12.44 -17.50
CA LEU A 74 4.46 -11.83 -17.15
C LEU A 74 4.40 -10.30 -17.18
N ALA A 75 3.76 -9.70 -18.18
CA ALA A 75 3.58 -8.26 -18.25
C ALA A 75 2.77 -7.74 -17.04
N PHE A 76 1.71 -8.46 -16.65
CA PHE A 76 0.93 -8.13 -15.47
C PHE A 76 1.76 -8.26 -14.18
N TRP A 77 2.53 -9.35 -14.03
CA TRP A 77 3.43 -9.53 -12.89
C TRP A 77 4.47 -8.40 -12.79
N ALA A 78 5.10 -8.03 -13.91
CA ALA A 78 6.06 -6.93 -13.93
C ALA A 78 5.43 -5.60 -13.50
N TYR A 79 4.19 -5.33 -13.95
CA TYR A 79 3.44 -4.16 -13.51
C TYR A 79 3.15 -4.19 -12.00
N GLN A 80 2.67 -5.32 -11.46
CA GLN A 80 2.41 -5.45 -10.02
C GLN A 80 3.68 -5.26 -9.18
N THR A 81 4.80 -5.86 -9.62
CA THR A 81 6.10 -5.69 -8.95
C THR A 81 6.55 -4.22 -8.94
N ALA A 82 6.38 -3.49 -10.06
CA ALA A 82 6.69 -2.07 -10.10
C ALA A 82 5.80 -1.24 -9.16
N GLN A 83 4.50 -1.54 -9.11
CA GLN A 83 3.57 -0.86 -8.18
C GLN A 83 3.95 -1.12 -6.71
N GLU A 84 4.33 -2.35 -6.36
CA GLU A 84 4.77 -2.70 -5.00
C GLU A 84 6.03 -1.90 -4.62
N ILE A 85 7.00 -1.77 -5.52
CA ILE A 85 8.21 -0.97 -5.27
C ILE A 85 7.84 0.48 -4.94
N PHE A 86 7.00 1.13 -5.77
CA PHE A 86 6.57 2.50 -5.51
C PHE A 86 5.80 2.65 -4.19
N TYR A 87 4.98 1.68 -3.84
CA TYR A 87 4.25 1.68 -2.58
C TYR A 87 5.20 1.57 -1.37
N GLN A 88 6.18 0.67 -1.43
CA GLN A 88 7.20 0.52 -0.38
C GLN A 88 8.05 1.79 -0.25
N GLU A 89 8.46 2.42 -1.36
CA GLU A 89 9.17 3.70 -1.34
C GLU A 89 8.35 4.81 -0.66
N TYR A 90 7.04 4.87 -0.96
CA TYR A 90 6.13 5.81 -0.30
C TYR A 90 6.03 5.56 1.21
N LEU A 91 5.92 4.30 1.63
CA LEU A 91 5.88 3.94 3.05
C LEU A 91 7.17 4.34 3.77
N VAL A 92 8.33 4.07 3.16
CA VAL A 92 9.65 4.45 3.70
C VAL A 92 9.74 5.96 3.87
N LYS A 93 9.31 6.73 2.86
CA LYS A 93 9.31 8.20 2.94
C LYS A 93 8.41 8.69 4.07
N ASN A 94 7.17 8.20 4.14
CA ASN A 94 6.21 8.59 5.19
C ASN A 94 6.74 8.26 6.58
N LEU A 95 7.35 7.09 6.76
CA LEU A 95 7.95 6.68 8.03
C LEU A 95 9.15 7.57 8.39
N THR A 96 10.00 7.89 7.42
CA THR A 96 11.15 8.79 7.61
C THR A 96 10.71 10.21 7.99
N ASP A 97 9.66 10.73 7.36
CA ASP A 97 9.09 12.04 7.69
C ASP A 97 8.57 12.08 9.12
N LYS A 98 7.82 11.04 9.54
CA LYS A 98 7.33 10.89 10.92
C LYS A 98 8.46 10.76 11.93
N TYR A 99 9.48 9.96 11.64
CA TYR A 99 10.65 9.80 12.49
C TYR A 99 11.39 11.14 12.67
N THR A 100 11.60 11.87 11.57
CA THR A 100 12.28 13.17 11.59
C THR A 100 11.46 14.21 12.38
N ALA A 101 10.14 14.23 12.21
CA ALA A 101 9.26 15.11 12.98
C ALA A 101 9.32 14.80 14.49
N LEU A 102 9.32 13.51 14.85
CA LEU A 102 9.41 13.09 16.24
C LEU A 102 10.78 13.43 16.86
N ASN A 103 11.88 13.26 16.10
CA ASN A 103 13.21 13.65 16.56
C ASN A 103 13.31 15.15 16.82
N ARG A 104 12.78 15.99 15.92
CA ARG A 104 12.72 17.45 16.12
C ARG A 104 11.89 17.83 17.35
N GLN A 105 10.79 17.12 17.61
CA GLN A 105 9.98 17.34 18.80
C GLN A 105 10.77 16.99 20.07
N MET A 106 11.54 15.90 20.05
CA MET A 106 12.43 15.51 21.16
C MET A 106 13.49 16.58 21.43
N ASP A 107 14.20 17.03 20.39
CA ASP A 107 15.23 18.08 20.50
C ASP A 107 14.64 19.37 21.09
N LYS A 108 13.43 19.72 20.68
CA LYS A 108 12.70 20.86 21.23
C LYS A 108 12.38 20.68 22.72
N VAL A 109 11.85 19.53 23.12
CA VAL A 109 11.54 19.25 24.55
C VAL A 109 12.81 19.32 25.41
N VAL A 110 13.94 18.77 24.93
CA VAL A 110 15.23 18.85 25.63
C VAL A 110 15.70 20.30 25.75
N HIS A 111 15.59 21.09 24.67
CA HIS A 111 15.97 22.49 24.70
C HIS A 111 15.11 23.31 25.66
N ASP A 112 13.79 23.14 25.60
CA ASP A 112 12.83 23.83 26.45
C ASP A 112 13.09 23.51 27.93
N ALA A 113 13.33 22.24 28.27
CA ALA A 113 13.66 21.81 29.63
C ALA A 113 14.99 22.40 30.15
N ASN A 114 16.03 22.43 29.30
CA ASN A 114 17.33 23.03 29.66
C ASN A 114 17.23 24.55 29.87
N SER A 115 16.40 25.22 29.06
CA SER A 115 16.10 26.65 29.20
C SER A 115 15.39 26.94 30.52
N GLU A 116 14.37 26.15 30.86
CA GLU A 116 13.64 26.27 32.13
C GLU A 116 14.56 26.02 33.33
N MET A 117 15.40 24.99 33.28
CA MET A 117 16.39 24.70 34.33
C MET A 117 17.35 25.88 34.55
N THR A 118 17.85 26.48 33.47
CA THR A 118 18.75 27.64 33.55
C THR A 118 18.04 28.84 34.17
N SER A 119 16.80 29.11 33.77
CA SER A 119 15.98 30.18 34.35
C SER A 119 15.74 29.99 35.84
N LEU A 120 15.39 28.76 36.27
CA LEU A 120 15.19 28.43 37.68
C LEU A 120 16.49 28.59 38.48
N HIS A 121 17.63 28.13 37.98
CA HIS A 121 18.93 28.34 38.63
C HIS A 121 19.26 29.82 38.81
N GLN A 122 19.01 30.66 37.79
CA GLN A 122 19.22 32.11 37.89
C GLN A 122 18.33 32.75 38.96
N ARG A 123 17.05 32.35 39.05
CA ARG A 123 16.12 32.84 40.08
C ARG A 123 16.56 32.46 41.49
N ILE A 124 17.03 31.22 41.67
CA ILE A 124 17.55 30.74 42.96
C ILE A 124 18.80 31.54 43.34
N ALA A 125 19.75 31.70 42.42
CA ALA A 125 20.98 32.45 42.65
C ALA A 125 20.70 33.92 43.01
N GLY A 126 19.78 34.58 42.31
CA GLY A 126 19.36 35.95 42.63
C GLY A 126 18.61 36.08 43.96
N SER A 127 17.88 35.05 44.38
CA SER A 127 17.22 35.05 45.69
C SER A 127 18.24 34.84 46.82
N LEU A 128 19.23 33.96 46.63
CA LEU A 128 20.32 33.73 47.58
C LEU A 128 21.18 34.98 47.79
N SER A 129 21.48 35.74 46.73
CA SER A 129 22.24 36.99 46.85
C SER A 129 21.48 38.09 47.60
N HIS A 130 20.15 38.08 47.58
CA HIS A 130 19.31 39.00 48.35
C HIS A 130 19.19 38.59 49.83
N VAL A 131 19.32 37.30 50.16
CA VAL A 131 19.26 36.82 51.56
C VAL A 131 20.61 36.96 52.28
N LEU A 132 21.72 36.99 51.54
CA LEU A 132 23.09 37.08 52.07
C LEU A 132 23.62 38.52 52.21
N ASN A 133 22.86 39.54 51.83
CA ASN A 133 23.13 40.97 52.03
C ASN A 133 22.12 41.58 52.99
#